data_AF-A0A956MZ57-F1
#
_entry.id   AF-A0A956MZ57-F1
#
_cell.length_a   1.000
_cell.length_b   1.000
_cell.length_c   1.000
_cell.angle_alpha   90.00
_cell.angle_beta   90.00
_cell.angle_gamma   90.00
#
_symmetry.space_group_name_H-M   'P 1'
#
loop_
_entity.id
_entity.type
_entity.pdbx_description
1 polymer ?
#
loop_
_entity_poly.entity_id
_entity_poly.type
_entity_poly.pdbx_seq_one_letter_code
_entity_poly.pdbx_strand_id
1 'polypeptide(L)' 'MKTIIGLDEKYDRKNEKRRADRRNEEGLTKREQEKVNTLNKVRELVRKGLKNKDIAEKLKISVRQVQRLKKEV' A
#
# COMPACT_ATOMS: atom_id res chain seq x y z
N MET A 1 18.13 4.98 -38.64
CA MET A 1 16.86 4.23 -38.78
C MET A 1 15.79 4.90 -37.94
N LYS A 2 14.69 5.36 -38.55
CA LYS A 2 13.48 5.77 -37.80
C LYS A 2 12.52 4.58 -37.83
N THR A 3 12.21 4.02 -36.67
CA THR A 3 11.21 2.94 -36.56
C THR A 3 9.82 3.53 -36.80
N ILE A 4 9.02 2.88 -37.66
CA ILE A 4 7.59 3.15 -37.89
C ILE A 4 6.81 2.69 -36.65
N ILE A 5 7.06 3.32 -35.51
CA ILE A 5 6.28 3.09 -34.29
C ILE A 5 5.46 4.36 -34.11
N GLY A 6 4.13 4.20 -34.09
CA GLY A 6 3.21 5.31 -33.88
C GLY A 6 3.50 6.02 -32.56
N LEU A 7 3.18 7.31 -32.48
CA LEU A 7 3.31 8.08 -31.24
C LEU A 7 2.55 7.41 -30.08
N ASP A 8 1.38 6.84 -30.37
CA ASP A 8 0.53 6.16 -29.40
C ASP A 8 1.24 4.94 -28.79
N GLU A 9 1.80 4.08 -29.64
CA GLU A 9 2.51 2.88 -29.20
C GLU A 9 3.77 3.22 -28.39
N LYS A 10 4.45 4.33 -28.71
CA LYS A 10 5.55 4.86 -27.88
C LYS A 10 5.06 5.27 -26.49
N TYR A 11 3.91 5.94 -26.40
CA TYR A 11 3.35 6.36 -25.11
C TYR A 11 2.86 5.17 -24.29
N ASP A 12 2.25 4.17 -24.91
CA ASP A 12 1.74 2.97 -24.25
C ASP A 12 2.87 2.18 -23.59
N ARG A 13 3.93 1.86 -24.33
CA ARG A 13 5.12 1.18 -23.76
C ARG A 13 5.72 1.97 -22.59
N LYS A 14 5.79 3.29 -22.70
CA LYS A 14 6.31 4.16 -21.62
C LYS A 14 5.36 4.20 -20.42
N ASN A 15 4.06 4.13 -20.63
CA ASN A 15 3.03 4.11 -19.58
C ASN A 15 2.99 2.76 -18.88
N GLU A 16 3.17 1.66 -19.60
CA GLU A 16 3.30 0.30 -19.05
C GLU A 16 4.52 0.18 -18.16
N LYS A 17 5.70 0.61 -18.64
CA LYS A 17 6.92 0.64 -17.83
C LYS A 17 6.72 1.44 -16.55
N ARG A 18 6.16 2.66 -16.66
CA ARG A 18 5.83 3.49 -15.49
C ARG A 18 4.82 2.83 -14.54
N ARG A 19 3.88 2.02 -15.05
CA ARG A 19 2.91 1.27 -14.23
C ARG A 19 3.59 0.11 -13.49
N ALA A 20 4.51 -0.59 -14.15
CA ALA A 20 5.31 -1.66 -13.55
C ALA A 20 6.26 -1.11 -12.49
N ASP A 21 7.01 -0.05 -12.80
CA ASP A 21 7.99 0.58 -11.89
C ASP A 21 7.38 1.11 -10.58
N ARG A 22 6.07 1.40 -10.57
CA ARG A 22 5.35 1.85 -9.36
C ARG A 22 4.96 0.73 -8.41
N ARG A 23 5.02 -0.52 -8.86
CA ARG A 23 4.61 -1.71 -8.10
C ARG A 23 5.84 -2.38 -7.51
N ASN A 24 5.68 -2.96 -6.33
CA ASN A 24 6.68 -3.83 -5.73
C ASN A 24 6.56 -5.27 -6.28
N GLU A 25 7.35 -6.18 -5.72
CA GLU A 25 7.36 -7.61 -6.09
C GLU A 25 6.00 -8.28 -5.90
N GLU A 26 5.20 -7.82 -4.93
CA GLU A 26 3.83 -8.29 -4.67
C GLU A 26 2.79 -7.66 -5.61
N GLY A 27 3.21 -6.80 -6.55
CA GLY A 27 2.33 -6.10 -7.48
C GLY A 27 1.59 -4.90 -6.87
N LEU A 28 1.89 -4.54 -5.63
CA LEU A 28 1.26 -3.45 -4.89
C LEU A 28 2.00 -2.14 -5.13
N THR A 29 1.25 -1.05 -5.28
CA THR A 29 1.83 0.28 -5.23
C THR A 29 2.33 0.60 -3.82
N LYS A 30 3.26 1.56 -3.70
CA LYS A 30 3.79 1.98 -2.39
C LYS A 30 2.69 2.30 -1.35
N ARG A 31 1.61 2.95 -1.76
CA ARG A 31 0.47 3.28 -0.89
C ARG A 31 -0.32 2.05 -0.45
N GLU A 32 -0.49 1.08 -1.35
CA GLU A 32 -1.18 -0.18 -1.03
C GLU A 32 -0.31 -1.01 -0.08
N GLN A 33 1.00 -1.07 -0.30
CA GLN A 33 1.92 -1.74 0.62
C GLN A 33 1.90 -1.09 2.01
N GLU A 34 1.91 0.24 2.08
CA GLU A 34 1.82 0.96 3.36
C GLU A 34 0.53 0.63 4.12
N LYS A 35 -0.61 0.47 3.42
CA LYS A 35 -1.87 0.02 4.03
C LYS A 35 -1.76 -1.40 4.58
N VAL A 36 -1.25 -2.34 3.78
CA VAL A 36 -1.05 -3.74 4.19
C VAL A 36 -0.12 -3.83 5.40
N ASN A 37 1.01 -3.10 5.37
CA ASN A 37 1.95 -3.02 6.48
C ASN A 37 1.31 -2.47 7.76
N THR A 38 0.45 -1.45 7.63
CA THR A 38 -0.27 -0.88 8.77
C THR A 38 -1.27 -1.87 9.34
N LEU A 39 -2.01 -2.57 8.49
CA LEU A 39 -2.98 -3.60 8.89
C LEU A 39 -2.27 -4.76 9.63
N ASN A 40 -1.15 -5.24 9.08
CA ASN A 40 -0.35 -6.30 9.70
C ASN A 40 0.18 -5.88 11.09
N LYS A 41 0.68 -4.63 11.23
CA LYS A 41 1.10 -4.10 12.53
C LYS A 41 -0.07 -4.03 13.52
N VAL A 42 -1.24 -3.56 13.10
CA VAL A 42 -2.44 -3.56 13.97
C VAL A 42 -2.80 -4.97 14.40
N ARG A 43 -2.80 -5.94 13.46
CA ARG A 43 -3.09 -7.34 13.73
C ARG A 43 -2.12 -7.95 14.76
N GLU A 44 -0.82 -7.67 14.64
CA GLU A 44 0.17 -8.10 15.62
C GLU A 44 -0.05 -7.49 17.00
N LEU A 45 -0.35 -6.19 17.07
CA LEU A 45 -0.57 -5.51 18.35
C LEU A 45 -1.85 -5.98 19.04
N VAL A 46 -2.91 -6.28 18.26
CA VAL A 46 -4.14 -6.88 18.77
C VAL A 46 -3.87 -8.30 19.29
N ARG A 47 -3.09 -9.11 18.56
CA ARG A 47 -2.68 -10.45 19.03
C ARG A 47 -1.88 -10.41 20.33
N LYS A 48 -1.07 -9.35 20.54
CA LYS A 48 -0.34 -9.11 21.79
C LYS A 48 -1.24 -8.61 22.95
N GLY A 49 -2.53 -8.40 22.71
CA GLY A 49 -3.50 -7.99 23.74
C GLY A 49 -3.45 -6.50 24.11
N LEU A 50 -2.82 -5.64 23.30
CA LEU A 50 -2.77 -4.20 23.59
C LEU A 50 -4.16 -3.55 23.47
N LYS A 51 -4.40 -2.50 24.27
CA LYS A 51 -5.63 -1.71 24.18
C LYS A 51 -5.57 -0.80 22.96
N ASN A 52 -6.74 -0.43 22.44
CA ASN A 52 -6.84 0.42 21.25
C ASN A 52 -6.15 1.78 21.40
N LYS A 53 -6.07 2.33 22.63
CA LYS A 53 -5.35 3.59 22.92
C LYS A 53 -3.84 3.42 22.73
N ASP A 54 -3.27 2.38 23.31
CA ASP A 54 -1.83 2.08 23.21
C ASP A 54 -1.42 1.81 21.75
N ILE A 55 -2.28 1.13 20.98
CA ILE A 55 -2.08 0.88 19.55
C ILE A 55 -2.10 2.19 18.76
N ALA A 56 -3.04 3.08 19.07
CA ALA A 56 -3.16 4.39 18.43
C ALA A 56 -1.93 5.26 18.67
N GLU A 57 -1.43 5.32 19.91
CA GLU A 57 -0.21 6.05 20.27
C GLU A 57 1.02 5.48 19.56
N LYS A 58 1.18 4.15 19.58
CA LYS A 58 2.35 3.48 18.98
C LYS A 58 2.41 3.62 17.47
N LEU A 59 1.26 3.58 16.80
CA LEU A 59 1.16 3.74 15.35
C LEU A 59 0.97 5.21 14.94
N LYS A 60 0.84 6.15 15.89
CA LYS A 60 0.54 7.57 15.66
C LYS A 60 -0.69 7.77 14.76
N ILE A 61 -1.73 6.98 15.00
CA ILE A 61 -3.01 7.05 14.28
C ILE A 61 -4.16 7.31 15.26
N SER A 62 -5.31 7.71 14.74
CA SER A 62 -6.49 7.91 15.59
C SER A 62 -7.05 6.58 16.11
N VAL A 63 -7.63 6.59 17.32
CA VAL A 63 -8.33 5.41 17.88
C VAL A 63 -9.45 4.92 16.95
N ARG A 64 -10.14 5.84 16.26
CA ARG A 64 -11.17 5.51 15.26
C ARG A 64 -10.59 4.73 14.07
N GLN A 65 -9.39 5.11 13.61
CA GLN A 65 -8.70 4.39 12.55
C GLN A 65 -8.27 2.99 13.00
N VAL A 66 -7.79 2.83 14.23
CA VAL A 66 -7.50 1.51 14.83
C VAL A 66 -8.76 0.63 14.83
N GLN A 67 -9.91 1.17 15.25
CA GLN A 67 -11.17 0.43 15.27
C GLN A 67 -11.62 -0.01 13.88
N ARG A 68 -11.46 0.85 12.86
CA ARG A 68 -11.77 0.49 11.47
C ARG A 68 -10.86 -0.63 10.98
N LEU A 69 -9.55 -0.48 11.16
CA LEU A 69 -8.56 -1.49 10.77
C LEU A 69 -8.79 -2.82 11.51
N LYS A 70 -9.21 -2.79 12.77
CA LYS A 70 -9.55 -3.98 13.54
C LYS A 70 -10.78 -4.73 13.00
N LYS A 71 -11.72 -4.05 12.33
CA LYS A 71 -12.85 -4.72 11.66
C LYS A 71 -12.44 -5.42 10.36
N GLU A 72 -11.34 -4.97 9.75
CA GLU A 72 -10.78 -5.52 8.51
C GLU A 72 -9.82 -6.70 8.79
N VAL A 73 -9.49 -6.97 10.06
CA VAL A 73 -8.63 -8.07 10.54
C VAL A 73 -9.47 -9.27 10.99
#